data_AF-A0A182SID1-F1
#
_entry.id   AF-A0A182SID1-F1
#
_cell.length_a   1.000
_cell.length_b   1.000
_cell.length_c   1.000
_cell.angle_alpha   90.00
_cell.angle_beta   90.00
_cell.angle_gamma   90.00
#
_symmetry.space_group_name_H-M   'P 1'
#
loop_
_entity.id
_entity.type
_entity.pdbx_description
1 polymer ?
#
loop_
_entity_poly.entity_id
_entity_poly.type
_entity_poly.pdbx_seq_one_letter_code
_entity_poly.pdbx_strand_id
1 'polypeptide(L)'
;LLHSNYVTRCSDIQNVSQASDTLTVVDAIMNEFRSDQLATYGLNIAVRSMMVNNETTSRGFQPIRKKVKAQLHDSTKSYGEQVKKLGLILRPVPTRLLATEYKGYVTIIQNSALNKSHSDVVST
;
A
#
# COMPACT_ATOMS: atom_id res chain seq x y z
N LEU A 1 -12.41 -8.93 -0.59
CA LEU A 1 -13.52 -7.96 -0.36
C LEU A 1 -13.27 -7.14 0.89
N LEU A 2 -13.04 -7.76 2.05
CA LEU A 2 -12.67 -7.10 3.32
C LEU A 2 -11.54 -6.06 3.16
N HIS A 3 -10.39 -6.47 2.64
CA HIS A 3 -9.24 -5.58 2.44
C HIS A 3 -9.54 -4.32 1.58
N SER A 4 -10.52 -4.36 0.68
CA SER A 4 -10.85 -3.20 -0.17
C SER A 4 -11.87 -2.24 0.47
N ASN A 5 -12.47 -2.62 1.60
CA ASN A 5 -13.61 -1.88 2.17
C ASN A 5 -13.42 -1.50 3.64
N TYR A 6 -12.44 -2.06 4.35
CA TYR A 6 -12.31 -1.81 5.79
C TYR A 6 -11.99 -0.36 6.16
N VAL A 7 -11.20 0.33 5.34
CA VAL A 7 -10.78 1.72 5.59
C VAL A 7 -11.97 2.66 5.73
N THR A 8 -13.02 2.49 4.93
CA THR A 8 -14.19 3.39 4.99
C THR A 8 -15.11 3.05 6.16
N ARG A 9 -14.98 1.87 6.77
CA ARG A 9 -15.91 1.33 7.79
C ARG A 9 -15.50 1.68 9.21
N CYS A 10 -14.21 1.94 9.42
CA CYS A 10 -13.65 2.36 10.69
C CYS A 10 -13.77 3.87 10.83
N SER A 11 -14.21 4.32 12.00
CA SER A 11 -14.30 5.75 12.37
C SER A 11 -12.95 6.33 12.80
N ASP A 12 -12.10 5.52 13.43
CA ASP A 12 -10.79 5.90 13.97
C ASP A 12 -9.65 5.26 13.14
N ILE A 13 -8.58 6.04 12.94
CA ILE A 13 -7.34 5.58 12.31
C ILE A 13 -6.67 4.46 13.10
N GLN A 14 -6.80 4.44 14.44
CA GLN A 14 -6.25 3.36 15.27
C GLN A 14 -6.90 2.02 14.93
N ASN A 15 -8.22 2.03 14.73
CA ASN A 15 -8.99 0.85 14.34
C ASN A 15 -8.61 0.37 12.94
N VAL A 16 -8.34 1.31 12.01
CA VAL A 16 -7.81 0.99 10.67
C VAL A 16 -6.42 0.34 10.77
N SER A 17 -5.54 0.85 11.64
CA SER A 17 -4.20 0.29 11.82
C SER A 17 -4.26 -1.15 12.33
N GLN A 18 -5.02 -1.40 13.40
CA GLN A 18 -5.18 -2.74 13.97
C GLN A 18 -5.86 -3.70 12.97
N ALA A 19 -6.84 -3.21 12.21
CA ALA A 19 -7.44 -3.94 11.11
C ALA A 19 -6.43 -4.30 9.99
N SER A 20 -5.51 -3.39 9.67
CA SER A 20 -4.45 -3.64 8.67
C SER A 20 -3.46 -4.71 9.15
N ASP A 21 -3.05 -4.65 10.42
CA ASP A 21 -2.12 -5.62 11.01
C ASP A 21 -2.73 -7.03 11.00
N THR A 22 -4.00 -7.15 11.40
CA THR A 22 -4.71 -8.43 11.41
C THR A 22 -4.90 -8.98 9.98
N LEU A 23 -5.21 -8.14 9.00
CA LEU A 23 -5.27 -8.56 7.59
C LEU A 23 -3.91 -9.01 7.05
N THR A 24 -2.81 -8.42 7.53
CA THR A 24 -1.45 -8.82 7.15
C THR A 24 -1.11 -10.20 7.69
N VAL A 25 -1.47 -10.48 8.95
CA VAL A 25 -1.31 -11.82 9.54
C VAL A 25 -2.13 -12.86 8.77
N VAL A 26 -3.36 -12.53 8.40
CA VAL A 26 -4.20 -13.44 7.60
C VAL A 26 -3.60 -13.70 6.22
N ASP A 27 -3.03 -12.69 5.56
CA ASP A 27 -2.36 -12.87 4.27
C ASP A 27 -1.14 -13.80 4.38
N ALA A 28 -0.33 -13.65 5.44
CA ALA A 28 0.78 -14.56 5.72
C ALA A 28 0.28 -16.01 5.95
N ILE A 29 -0.76 -16.19 6.76
CA ILE A 29 -1.38 -17.49 7.03
C ILE A 29 -1.87 -18.14 5.71
N MET A 30 -2.53 -17.37 4.85
CA MET A 30 -3.08 -17.89 3.59
C MET A 30 -2.02 -18.17 2.51
N ASN A 31 -0.90 -17.45 2.50
CA ASN A 31 0.15 -17.60 1.48
C ASN A 31 1.24 -18.61 1.87
N GLU A 32 1.60 -18.70 3.15
CA GLU A 32 2.72 -19.54 3.59
C GLU A 32 2.31 -21.01 3.83
N PHE A 33 1.08 -21.25 4.27
CA PHE A 33 0.63 -22.58 4.67
C PHE A 33 -0.33 -23.17 3.64
N ARG A 34 0.01 -24.36 3.11
CA ARG A 34 -0.76 -25.07 2.08
C ARG A 34 -1.81 -26.02 2.65
N SER A 35 -2.61 -25.56 3.61
CA SER A 35 -3.70 -26.37 4.18
C SER A 35 -5.06 -25.80 3.77
N ASP A 36 -5.93 -26.63 3.20
CA ASP A 36 -7.26 -26.23 2.73
C ASP A 36 -8.17 -25.72 3.85
N GLN A 37 -8.01 -26.22 5.08
CA GLN A 37 -8.79 -25.74 6.22
C GLN A 37 -8.38 -24.34 6.68
N LEU A 38 -7.14 -23.94 6.38
CA LEU A 38 -6.57 -22.70 6.86
C LEU A 38 -7.15 -21.47 6.16
N ALA A 39 -7.67 -21.64 4.93
CA ALA A 39 -8.40 -20.58 4.26
C ALA A 39 -9.65 -20.15 5.05
N THR A 40 -10.38 -21.12 5.61
CA THR A 40 -11.57 -20.87 6.44
C THR A 40 -11.19 -20.25 7.78
N TYR A 41 -10.10 -20.71 8.41
CA TYR A 41 -9.60 -20.12 9.65
C TYR A 41 -9.10 -18.68 9.45
N GLY A 42 -8.34 -18.42 8.38
CA GLY A 42 -7.87 -17.09 8.03
C GLY A 42 -9.03 -16.12 7.80
N LEU A 43 -10.09 -16.56 7.11
CA LEU A 43 -11.30 -15.75 6.94
C LEU A 43 -12.01 -15.47 8.27
N ASN A 44 -12.15 -16.47 9.14
CA ASN A 44 -12.76 -16.30 10.46
C ASN A 44 -11.98 -15.31 11.34
N ILE A 45 -10.65 -15.39 11.31
CA ILE A 45 -9.76 -14.44 12.00
C ILE A 45 -9.98 -13.04 11.43
N ALA A 46 -9.92 -12.87 10.10
CA ALA A 46 -10.12 -11.57 9.46
C ALA A 46 -11.45 -10.93 9.86
N VAL A 47 -12.56 -11.68 9.78
CA VAL A 47 -13.90 -11.16 10.12
C VAL A 47 -13.99 -10.80 11.59
N ARG A 48 -13.57 -11.70 12.51
CA ARG A 48 -13.64 -11.42 13.96
C ARG A 48 -12.78 -10.22 14.35
N SER A 49 -11.55 -10.14 13.85
CA SER A 49 -10.66 -9.01 14.09
C SER A 49 -11.27 -7.70 13.60
N MET A 50 -11.93 -7.69 12.43
CA MET A 50 -12.65 -6.50 11.95
C MET A 50 -13.81 -6.12 12.87
N MET A 51 -14.56 -7.09 13.39
CA MET A 51 -15.70 -6.82 14.28
C MET A 51 -15.24 -6.26 15.63
N VAL A 52 -14.16 -6.80 16.19
CA VAL A 52 -13.59 -6.34 17.47
C VAL A 52 -12.99 -4.95 17.32
N ASN A 53 -12.17 -4.73 16.28
CA ASN A 53 -11.50 -3.44 16.08
C ASN A 53 -12.49 -2.37 15.57
N ASN A 54 -13.66 -2.73 15.06
CA ASN A 54 -14.67 -1.80 14.57
C ASN A 54 -15.95 -1.80 15.42
N GLU A 55 -15.79 -1.80 16.75
CA GLU A 55 -16.90 -1.79 17.72
C GLU A 55 -17.89 -0.65 17.43
N THR A 56 -17.39 0.55 17.14
CA THR A 56 -18.20 1.69 16.67
C THR A 56 -18.10 1.85 15.16
N THR A 57 -18.92 1.12 14.43
CA THR A 57 -18.95 1.22 12.96
C THR A 57 -19.40 2.62 12.51
N SER A 58 -18.74 3.15 11.47
CA SER A 58 -19.13 4.41 10.82
C SER A 58 -20.61 4.37 10.39
N ARG A 59 -21.40 5.37 10.79
CA ARG A 59 -22.84 5.44 10.49
C ARG A 59 -23.10 5.70 9.00
N GLY A 60 -24.18 5.12 8.48
CA GLY A 60 -24.67 5.34 7.11
C GLY A 60 -24.44 4.15 6.16
N PHE A 61 -25.21 4.12 5.08
CA PHE A 61 -25.01 3.13 4.02
C PHE A 61 -23.72 3.45 3.28
N GLN A 62 -22.80 2.49 3.22
CA GLN A 62 -21.64 2.59 2.32
C GLN A 62 -21.70 1.42 1.32
N PRO A 63 -21.53 1.69 0.02
CA PRO A 63 -21.55 0.65 -0.99
C PRO A 63 -20.32 -0.26 -0.85
N ILE A 64 -20.50 -1.56 -1.05
CA ILE A 64 -19.39 -2.51 -1.10
C ILE A 64 -18.66 -2.33 -2.44
N ARG A 65 -17.43 -1.84 -2.37
CA ARG A 65 -16.56 -1.70 -3.54
C ARG A 65 -15.99 -3.06 -3.93
N LYS A 66 -15.96 -3.32 -5.25
CA LYS A 66 -15.28 -4.49 -5.81
C LYS A 66 -13.80 -4.47 -5.42
N LYS A 67 -13.18 -5.65 -5.41
CA LYS A 67 -11.73 -5.76 -5.19
C LYS A 67 -11.02 -4.86 -6.20
N VAL A 68 -10.41 -3.78 -5.71
CA VAL A 68 -9.56 -2.94 -6.53
C VAL A 68 -8.33 -3.79 -6.84
N LYS A 69 -8.26 -4.33 -8.06
CA LYS A 69 -6.98 -4.79 -8.58
C LYS A 69 -6.17 -3.52 -8.72
N ALA A 70 -5.10 -3.38 -7.94
CA ALA A 70 -4.12 -2.35 -8.19
C ALA A 70 -3.59 -2.58 -9.60
N GLN A 71 -4.18 -1.90 -10.59
CA GLN A 71 -3.60 -1.85 -11.92
C GLN A 71 -2.32 -1.05 -11.74
N LEU A 72 -1.18 -1.74 -11.84
CA LEU A 72 0.10 -1.08 -11.98
C LEU A 72 -0.06 -0.04 -13.10
N HIS A 73 0.18 1.22 -12.74
CA HIS A 73 0.07 2.33 -13.67
C HIS A 73 0.95 2.04 -14.90
N ASP A 74 0.52 2.46 -16.09
CA ASP A 74 1.23 2.12 -17.33
C ASP A 74 2.68 2.64 -17.34
N SER A 75 2.98 3.66 -16.53
CA SER A 75 4.35 4.12 -16.27
C SER A 75 5.25 3.02 -15.68
N THR A 76 4.73 2.17 -14.80
CA THR A 76 5.47 1.05 -14.21
C THR A 76 5.69 -0.09 -15.21
N LYS A 77 4.74 -0.29 -16.14
CA LYS A 77 4.89 -1.29 -17.22
C LYS A 77 5.92 -0.83 -18.26
N SER A 78 5.82 0.42 -18.70
CA SER A 78 6.75 1.03 -19.66
C SER A 78 8.19 1.01 -19.13
N TYR A 79 8.38 1.32 -17.84
CA TYR A 79 9.69 1.21 -17.19
C TYR A 79 10.22 -0.22 -17.18
N GLY A 80 9.37 -1.20 -16.82
CA GLY A 80 9.75 -2.62 -16.85
C GLY A 80 10.17 -3.10 -18.24
N GLU A 81 9.54 -2.61 -19.31
CA GLU A 81 9.90 -2.93 -20.69
C GLU A 81 11.20 -2.25 -21.14
N GLN A 82 11.44 -1.00 -20.74
CA GLN A 82 12.68 -0.28 -21.05
C GLN A 82 13.90 -0.94 -20.38
N VAL A 83 13.77 -1.37 -19.13
CA VAL A 83 14.84 -2.04 -18.37
C VAL A 83 15.16 -3.41 -18.98
N LYS A 84 14.15 -4.15 -19.46
CA LYS A 84 14.37 -5.41 -20.22
C LYS A 84 15.11 -5.19 -21.53
N LYS A 85 14.78 -4.14 -22.29
CA LYS A 85 15.46 -3.80 -23.55
C LYS A 85 16.94 -3.46 -23.34
N LEU A 86 17.29 -2.91 -22.18
CA LEU A 86 18.66 -2.58 -21.80
C LEU A 86 19.44 -3.78 -21.22
N GLY A 87 18.87 -4.98 -21.20
CA GLY A 87 19.56 -6.20 -20.74
C GLY A 87 19.77 -6.29 -19.23
N LEU A 88 19.10 -5.44 -18.45
CA LEU A 88 19.22 -5.40 -17.00
C LEU A 88 18.29 -6.46 -16.37
N ILE A 89 18.86 -7.30 -15.49
CA ILE A 89 18.13 -8.37 -14.79
C ILE A 89 17.18 -7.73 -13.77
N LEU A 90 15.88 -7.76 -14.07
CA LEU A 90 14.82 -7.45 -13.11
C LEU A 90 14.68 -8.60 -12.13
N ARG A 91 15.47 -8.59 -11.04
CA ARG A 91 14.95 -9.17 -9.79
C ARG A 91 13.79 -8.28 -9.37
N PRO A 92 12.62 -8.82 -8.96
CA PRO A 92 11.49 -7.99 -8.59
C PRO A 92 11.88 -7.17 -7.36
N VAL A 93 12.32 -5.93 -7.59
CA VAL A 93 12.53 -4.96 -6.53
C VAL A 93 11.13 -4.48 -6.14
N PRO A 94 10.72 -4.65 -4.87
CA PRO A 94 9.42 -4.18 -4.40
C PRO A 94 9.27 -2.68 -4.68
N THR A 95 8.12 -2.28 -5.23
CA THR A 95 7.81 -0.89 -5.60
C THR A 95 7.91 0.13 -4.45
N ARG A 96 7.99 -0.33 -3.20
CA ARG A 96 8.25 0.51 -2.00
C ARG A 96 9.72 0.89 -1.80
N LEU A 97 10.65 0.26 -2.51
CA LEU A 97 12.09 0.55 -2.46
C LEU A 97 12.54 1.55 -3.53
N LEU A 98 11.63 2.04 -4.39
CA LEU A 98 11.90 3.03 -5.46
C LEU A 98 12.17 4.46 -4.94
N ALA A 99 12.70 4.60 -3.73
CA ALA A 99 13.31 5.84 -3.26
C ALA A 99 14.85 5.79 -3.38
N THR A 100 15.43 4.81 -4.08
CA THR A 100 16.88 4.67 -4.27
C THR A 100 17.36 4.91 -5.69
N GLU A 101 16.54 5.50 -6.57
CA GLU A 101 17.05 5.92 -7.87
C GLU A 101 17.98 7.12 -7.68
N TYR A 102 19.24 7.01 -8.13
CA TYR A 102 20.20 8.14 -8.10
C TYR A 102 19.59 9.42 -8.68
N LYS A 103 18.80 9.27 -9.75
CA LYS A 103 18.07 10.38 -10.38
C LYS A 103 17.01 10.99 -9.44
N GLY A 104 16.32 10.17 -8.65
CA GLY A 104 15.41 10.63 -7.60
C GLY A 104 16.12 11.42 -6.51
N TYR A 105 17.26 10.92 -6.01
CA TYR A 105 18.09 11.65 -5.05
C TYR A 105 18.59 12.99 -5.60
N VAL A 106 19.11 13.01 -6.83
CA VAL A 106 19.57 14.24 -7.49
C VAL A 106 18.43 15.25 -7.65
N THR A 107 17.23 14.78 -8.01
CA THR A 107 16.05 15.66 -8.18
C THR A 107 15.61 16.28 -6.85
N ILE A 108 15.62 15.49 -5.77
CA ILE A 108 15.30 15.99 -4.42
C ILE A 108 16.33 17.01 -3.97
N ILE A 109 17.63 16.72 -4.13
CA ILE A 109 18.73 17.62 -3.74
C ILE A 109 18.68 18.93 -4.55
N GLN A 110 18.42 18.85 -5.86
CA GLN A 110 18.32 20.03 -6.73
C GLN A 110 17.12 20.91 -6.36
N ASN A 111 15.95 20.31 -6.09
CA ASN A 111 14.77 21.07 -5.67
C ASN A 111 14.94 21.71 -4.29
N SER A 112 15.65 21.06 -3.36
CA SER A 112 16.01 21.66 -2.07
C SER A 112 16.97 22.85 -2.22
N ALA A 113 17.91 22.80 -3.18
CA ALA A 113 18.83 23.91 -3.45
C ALA A 113 18.14 25.13 -4.07
N LEU A 114 17.21 24.90 -5.01
CA LEU A 114 16.40 25.95 -5.66
C LEU A 114 15.45 26.66 -4.68
N ASN A 115 14.87 25.92 -3.73
CA ASN A 115 13.99 26.52 -2.72
C ASN A 115 14.77 27.37 -1.70
N LYS A 116 16.04 27.06 -1.47
CA LYS A 116 16.92 27.84 -0.57
C LYS A 116 17.34 29.17 -1.22
N SER A 117 17.63 29.17 -2.53
CA SER A 117 17.91 30.43 -3.23
C SER A 117 16.68 31.34 -3.31
N HIS A 118 15.47 30.78 -3.35
CA HIS A 118 14.24 31.57 -3.38
C HIS A 118 13.91 32.22 -2.03
N SER A 119 14.28 31.60 -0.90
CA SER A 119 14.15 32.22 0.44
C SER A 119 15.16 33.33 0.69
N ASP A 120 16.37 33.20 0.12
CA ASP A 120 17.43 34.21 0.28
C ASP A 120 17.15 35.46 -0.56
N VAL A 121 16.48 35.34 -1.71
CA VAL A 121 16.08 36.47 -2.57
C VAL A 121 14.85 37.22 -2.04
N VAL A 122 13.97 36.55 -1.28
CA VAL A 122 12.76 37.18 -0.70
C VAL A 122 13.07 37.89 0.63
N SER A 123 14.25 37.67 1.22
CA SER A 123 14.67 38.23 2.51
C SER A 123 15.57 39.48 2.39
N THR A 124 15.78 40.01 1.18
CA THR A 124 16.45 41.29 0.90
C THR A 124 15.51 42.25 0.21
#